data_AF-A0AAV8W0M1-F1
#
_entry.id   AF-A0AAV8W0M1-F1
#
_cell.length_a   1.000
_cell.length_b   1.000
_cell.length_c   1.000
_cell.angle_alpha   90.00
_cell.angle_beta   90.00
_cell.angle_gamma   90.00
#
_symmetry.space_group_name_H-M   'P 1'
#
loop_
_entity.id
_entity.type
_entity.pdbx_description
1 polymer ?
#
loop_
_entity_poly.entity_id
_entity_poly.type
_entity_poly.pdbx_seq_one_letter_code
_entity_poly.pdbx_strand_id
1 'polypeptide(L)'
;MKLVFPRIIPLEVTTKLLVIDTDITVLSDIYELWNLFNEFNKKQAIGIIENQSNYYLGKYTSYDPWPALGKGFNSGVLLYNLLTLKRVNWPKLWSDVAKRTILEYGSTRLADQDIINTVLKENPELLFEVPCYWNTQLSDHTLSESCYKEHKVKIIHWNSPKKYNVVNKDGDYFRSLAAGFMEYNGNLLRKQLLFCDTAPSGTSNNSDLLCSEFHTLLSTSWRTLLYFKEYKYSVEENDVTFVAHLSYDRLQTIEELVKFWPGPMSLTLYVSDPEFEKSISFISNSEILQNRPNVAYHAVFKDGEFYPINTLRNVALRNSQTPYVFLADIDFLPSKNLYEMLKNYLYSMGSLKNKALIVPAFEIRSYGNVVPRNKKQLLKGLKNKNVVPFLSSIWSLGHAPTDYEKWKTAIQPYQVKWEPDYEPYVVVRNDVVEYDERFVGFGWNKVSHIMELEAQNYEFLVLPDVFIVHKPHAPSYDIGRFRSSPSYRLCLQMMKEEFIQKLNKKYNRIFEYSNSSINFSNIVNRRRKRNFLPPARTTVETNTDYPFNVE
;
A
#
# COMPACT_ATOMS: atom_id res chain seq x y z
N MET A 1 18.51 -5.38 -20.68
CA MET A 1 17.71 -4.34 -21.40
C MET A 1 18.58 -3.28 -22.07
N LYS A 2 19.74 -2.93 -21.49
CA LYS A 2 20.50 -1.72 -21.82
C LYS A 2 20.83 -1.60 -23.33
N LEU A 3 21.29 -2.70 -23.93
CA LEU A 3 21.60 -2.82 -25.37
C LEU A 3 20.46 -2.44 -26.33
N VAL A 4 19.20 -2.49 -25.88
CA VAL A 4 18.01 -2.34 -26.73
C VAL A 4 17.47 -0.90 -26.71
N PHE A 5 17.81 -0.08 -25.70
CA PHE A 5 17.34 1.31 -25.60
C PHE A 5 17.62 2.16 -26.86
N PRO A 6 18.80 2.11 -27.50
CA PRO A 6 19.06 2.88 -28.71
C PRO A 6 18.24 2.44 -29.93
N ARG A 7 17.64 1.25 -29.91
CA ARG A 7 16.66 0.83 -30.92
C ARG A 7 15.29 1.44 -30.64
N ILE A 8 14.76 1.24 -29.43
CA ILE A 8 13.35 1.48 -29.12
C ILE A 8 13.00 2.95 -28.88
N ILE A 9 13.95 3.77 -28.39
CA ILE A 9 13.69 5.19 -28.09
C ILE A 9 13.82 5.99 -29.41
N PRO A 10 12.78 6.71 -29.87
CA PRO A 10 12.85 7.56 -31.06
C PRO A 10 13.70 8.81 -30.84
N LEU A 11 14.33 9.35 -31.89
CA LEU A 11 15.15 10.57 -31.78
C LEU A 11 14.30 11.83 -31.56
N GLU A 12 13.04 11.75 -31.97
CA GLU A 12 11.99 12.73 -31.79
C GLU A 12 11.63 12.92 -30.31
N VAL A 13 11.90 11.90 -29.47
CA VAL A 13 11.72 11.96 -28.01
C VAL A 13 12.98 12.52 -27.33
N THR A 14 14.15 11.99 -27.67
CA THR A 14 15.44 12.49 -27.17
C THR A 14 16.62 11.99 -28.00
N THR A 15 17.71 12.77 -28.04
CA THR A 15 19.00 12.36 -28.58
C THR A 15 19.99 11.87 -27.52
N LYS A 16 19.68 12.03 -26.23
CA LYS A 16 20.53 11.71 -25.06
C LYS A 16 19.75 10.88 -24.04
N LEU A 17 20.39 9.90 -23.41
CA LEU A 17 19.77 9.02 -22.41
C LEU A 17 20.75 8.65 -21.30
N LEU A 18 20.36 8.89 -20.04
CA LEU A 18 20.99 8.26 -18.89
C LEU A 18 20.32 6.90 -18.64
N VAL A 19 21.13 5.85 -18.49
CA VAL A 19 20.69 4.53 -18.01
C VAL A 19 21.44 4.23 -16.73
N ILE A 20 20.70 3.98 -15.66
CA ILE A 20 21.21 3.81 -14.30
C ILE A 20 20.58 2.54 -13.71
N ASP A 21 21.38 1.69 -13.08
CA ASP A 21 20.88 0.49 -12.39
C ASP A 21 20.12 0.83 -11.10
N THR A 22 19.22 -0.05 -10.67
CA THR A 22 18.29 0.22 -9.56
C THR A 22 18.89 0.01 -8.16
N ASP A 23 20.10 -0.54 -8.08
CA ASP A 23 20.88 -0.75 -6.85
C ASP A 23 21.94 0.35 -6.67
N ILE A 24 21.54 1.60 -6.97
CA ILE A 24 22.36 2.80 -6.90
C ILE A 24 21.78 3.80 -5.89
N THR A 25 22.66 4.50 -5.18
CA THR A 25 22.32 5.64 -4.32
C THR A 25 22.93 6.92 -4.90
N VAL A 26 22.08 7.87 -5.29
CA VAL A 26 22.50 9.17 -5.84
C VAL A 26 22.62 10.19 -4.71
N LEU A 27 23.78 10.85 -4.60
CA LEU A 27 24.15 11.76 -3.51
C LEU A 27 24.38 13.23 -3.96
N SER A 28 24.21 13.52 -5.25
CA SER A 28 24.44 14.85 -5.85
C SER A 28 23.36 15.14 -6.89
N ASP A 29 23.32 16.38 -7.40
CA ASP A 29 22.42 16.72 -8.49
C ASP A 29 22.76 15.91 -9.76
N ILE A 30 21.79 15.12 -10.23
CA ILE A 30 21.92 14.27 -11.41
C ILE A 30 22.06 15.10 -12.70
N TYR A 31 21.68 16.39 -12.69
CA TYR A 31 21.90 17.31 -13.80
C TYR A 31 23.40 17.52 -14.07
N GLU A 32 24.26 17.46 -13.06
CA GLU A 32 25.72 17.52 -13.26
C GLU A 32 26.22 16.34 -14.11
N LEU A 33 25.65 15.14 -13.96
CA LEU A 33 25.97 13.97 -14.78
C LEU A 33 25.44 14.14 -16.22
N TRP A 34 24.24 14.70 -16.36
CA TRP A 34 23.64 15.02 -17.66
C TRP A 34 24.50 16.02 -18.47
N ASN A 35 25.14 16.98 -17.80
CA ASN A 35 25.99 17.98 -18.46
C ASN A 35 27.25 17.39 -19.12
N LEU A 36 27.75 16.23 -18.68
CA LEU A 36 28.89 15.57 -19.33
C LEU A 36 28.63 15.20 -20.80
N PHE A 37 27.36 15.08 -21.22
CA PHE A 37 27.03 14.92 -22.64
C PHE A 37 27.49 16.08 -23.53
N ASN A 38 27.83 17.24 -22.96
CA ASN A 38 28.34 18.39 -23.70
C ASN A 38 29.86 18.30 -23.96
N GLU A 39 30.55 17.38 -23.26
CA GLU A 39 31.98 17.09 -23.43
C GLU A 39 32.23 16.00 -24.49
N PHE A 40 31.17 15.33 -24.98
CA PHE A 40 31.27 14.30 -26.01
C PHE A 40 31.71 14.89 -27.35
N ASN A 41 32.74 14.31 -27.95
CA ASN A 41 33.13 14.60 -29.33
C ASN A 41 32.17 13.93 -30.35
N LYS A 42 32.31 14.29 -31.64
CA LYS A 42 31.43 13.85 -32.75
C LYS A 42 31.45 12.34 -33.08
N LYS A 43 32.33 11.56 -32.46
CA LYS A 43 32.41 10.09 -32.58
C LYS A 43 31.91 9.38 -31.33
N GLN A 44 32.02 10.01 -30.16
CA GLN A 44 31.62 9.42 -28.89
C GLN A 44 30.11 9.17 -28.81
N ALA A 45 29.76 8.02 -28.26
CA ALA A 45 28.42 7.44 -28.28
C ALA A 45 27.99 6.90 -26.91
N ILE A 46 28.95 6.40 -26.12
CA ILE A 46 28.72 5.76 -24.82
C ILE A 46 29.68 6.38 -23.80
N GLY A 47 29.13 7.14 -22.87
CA GLY A 47 29.80 7.49 -21.62
C GLY A 47 29.64 6.36 -20.61
N ILE A 48 30.74 5.87 -20.05
CA ILE A 48 30.76 4.75 -19.10
C ILE A 48 31.98 4.89 -18.16
N ILE A 49 31.90 4.32 -16.97
CA ILE A 49 32.93 4.44 -15.92
C ILE A 49 33.81 3.19 -15.92
N GLU A 50 35.13 3.35 -15.72
CA GLU A 50 36.05 2.21 -15.58
C GLU A 50 35.55 1.27 -14.46
N ASN A 51 35.64 -0.04 -14.72
CA ASN A 51 35.35 -1.07 -13.75
C ASN A 51 36.38 -1.01 -12.61
N GLN A 52 35.92 -0.75 -11.40
CA GLN A 52 36.77 -0.60 -10.21
C GLN A 52 37.11 -1.97 -9.61
N SER A 53 37.47 -2.93 -10.46
CA SER A 53 37.94 -4.27 -10.09
C SER A 53 38.87 -4.81 -11.19
N ASN A 54 39.64 -5.84 -10.90
CA ASN A 54 40.53 -6.47 -11.89
C ASN A 54 39.84 -7.60 -12.69
N TYR A 55 38.50 -7.65 -12.74
CA TYR A 55 37.73 -8.73 -13.37
C TYR A 55 38.14 -8.99 -14.83
N TYR A 56 38.11 -7.96 -15.69
CA TYR A 56 38.49 -8.10 -17.11
C TYR A 56 39.99 -8.31 -17.35
N LEU A 57 40.83 -8.25 -16.30
CA LEU A 57 42.23 -8.66 -16.34
C LEU A 57 42.42 -10.15 -15.98
N GLY A 58 41.34 -10.94 -15.97
CA GLY A 58 41.36 -12.37 -15.62
C GLY A 58 41.62 -12.65 -14.15
N LYS A 59 41.53 -11.64 -13.27
CA LYS A 59 41.67 -11.86 -11.82
C LYS A 59 40.33 -12.24 -11.22
N TYR A 60 40.37 -13.18 -10.27
CA TYR A 60 39.21 -13.70 -9.54
C TYR A 60 38.24 -14.56 -10.38
N THR A 61 38.64 -14.97 -11.59
CA THR A 61 37.91 -15.93 -12.43
C THR A 61 38.76 -17.18 -12.71
N SER A 62 38.11 -18.32 -12.98
CA SER A 62 38.75 -19.55 -13.48
C SER A 62 38.67 -19.69 -15.00
N TYR A 63 38.28 -18.61 -15.68
CA TYR A 63 37.99 -18.54 -17.11
C TYR A 63 38.40 -17.15 -17.62
N ASP A 64 38.70 -17.07 -18.92
CA ASP A 64 39.00 -15.80 -19.57
C ASP A 64 37.74 -14.94 -19.70
N PRO A 65 37.74 -13.70 -19.18
CA PRO A 65 36.62 -12.79 -19.35
C PRO A 65 36.52 -12.33 -20.82
N TRP A 66 35.34 -11.87 -21.23
CA TRP A 66 35.15 -11.30 -22.57
C TRP A 66 36.09 -10.10 -22.81
N PRO A 67 36.56 -9.87 -24.05
CA PRO A 67 37.54 -8.82 -24.32
C PRO A 67 37.07 -7.41 -23.89
N ALA A 68 37.94 -6.69 -23.18
CA ALA A 68 37.74 -5.29 -22.80
C ALA A 68 39.00 -4.42 -23.02
N LEU A 69 38.88 -3.11 -22.84
CA LEU A 69 40.01 -2.16 -22.72
C LEU A 69 40.41 -2.04 -21.24
N GLY A 70 41.70 -2.12 -20.92
CA GLY A 70 42.18 -1.94 -19.54
C GLY A 70 41.49 -2.88 -18.54
N LYS A 71 40.95 -2.33 -17.44
CA LYS A 71 40.14 -3.07 -16.46
C LYS A 71 38.71 -3.34 -16.91
N GLY A 72 38.33 -2.91 -18.11
CA GLY A 72 36.97 -2.83 -18.62
C GLY A 72 36.15 -1.72 -17.94
N PHE A 73 34.86 -1.71 -18.21
CA PHE A 73 33.92 -0.68 -17.81
C PHE A 73 32.68 -1.27 -17.14
N ASN A 74 32.13 -0.57 -16.16
CA ASN A 74 30.95 -0.97 -15.40
C ASN A 74 29.66 -0.37 -16.00
N SER A 75 28.68 -1.21 -16.31
CA SER A 75 27.45 -0.83 -17.00
C SER A 75 26.36 -0.18 -16.12
N GLY A 76 26.64 0.01 -14.81
CA GLY A 76 25.67 0.54 -13.85
C GLY A 76 25.24 1.97 -14.08
N VAL A 77 26.08 2.77 -14.75
CA VAL A 77 25.76 4.13 -15.18
C VAL A 77 26.27 4.31 -16.61
N LEU A 78 25.37 4.65 -17.53
CA LEU A 78 25.63 4.81 -18.95
C LEU A 78 25.05 6.13 -19.47
N LEU A 79 25.83 6.85 -20.28
CA LEU A 79 25.43 8.04 -21.02
C LEU A 79 25.36 7.68 -22.51
N TYR A 80 24.16 7.39 -23.01
CA TYR A 80 23.95 7.06 -24.42
C TYR A 80 23.60 8.29 -25.26
N ASN A 81 24.47 8.62 -26.22
CA ASN A 81 24.15 9.53 -27.31
C ASN A 81 23.43 8.73 -28.42
N LEU A 82 22.10 8.78 -28.39
CA LEU A 82 21.23 7.98 -29.26
C LEU A 82 21.40 8.35 -30.74
N LEU A 83 21.74 9.59 -31.05
CA LEU A 83 22.01 10.02 -32.43
C LEU A 83 23.24 9.30 -33.00
N THR A 84 24.35 9.28 -32.25
CA THR A 84 25.57 8.56 -32.67
C THR A 84 25.33 7.05 -32.72
N LEU A 85 24.65 6.48 -31.71
CA LEU A 85 24.37 5.03 -31.65
C LEU A 85 23.47 4.55 -32.79
N LYS A 86 22.45 5.32 -33.18
CA LYS A 86 21.64 4.98 -34.36
C LYS A 86 22.44 5.14 -35.67
N ARG A 87 23.30 6.16 -35.78
CA ARG A 87 24.16 6.36 -36.97
C ARG A 87 25.12 5.17 -37.22
N VAL A 88 25.68 4.57 -36.17
CA VAL A 88 26.55 3.38 -36.29
C VAL A 88 25.77 2.06 -36.37
N ASN A 89 24.45 2.11 -36.49
CA ASN A 89 23.55 0.94 -36.46
C ASN A 89 23.83 0.03 -35.25
N TRP A 90 23.82 0.62 -34.05
CA TRP A 90 24.09 -0.07 -32.78
C TRP A 90 23.46 -1.46 -32.65
N PRO A 91 22.17 -1.69 -32.99
CA PRO A 91 21.54 -3.01 -32.86
C PRO A 91 22.21 -4.10 -33.70
N LYS A 92 22.74 -3.74 -34.88
CA LYS A 92 23.53 -4.65 -35.71
C LYS A 92 24.94 -4.81 -35.12
N LEU A 93 25.61 -3.71 -34.80
CA LEU A 93 26.99 -3.68 -34.29
C LEU A 93 27.16 -4.61 -33.08
N TRP A 94 26.40 -4.42 -32.00
CA TRP A 94 26.57 -5.27 -30.81
C TRP A 94 26.17 -6.72 -31.06
N SER A 95 25.18 -6.96 -31.93
CA SER A 95 24.71 -8.31 -32.24
C SER A 95 25.74 -9.10 -33.03
N ASP A 96 26.41 -8.47 -33.99
CA ASP A 96 27.43 -9.11 -34.82
C ASP A 96 28.73 -9.33 -34.03
N VAL A 97 29.10 -8.41 -33.13
CA VAL A 97 30.18 -8.64 -32.14
C VAL A 97 29.84 -9.81 -31.23
N ALA A 98 28.68 -9.81 -30.58
CA ALA A 98 28.29 -10.88 -29.65
C ALA A 98 28.25 -12.27 -30.31
N LYS A 99 27.74 -12.38 -31.54
CA LYS A 99 27.72 -13.64 -32.32
C LYS A 99 29.10 -14.18 -32.65
N ARG A 100 30.11 -13.31 -32.81
CA ARG A 100 31.49 -13.73 -33.07
C ARG A 100 32.19 -14.10 -31.77
N THR A 101 32.16 -13.22 -30.78
CA THR A 101 32.88 -13.40 -29.51
C THR A 101 32.40 -14.62 -28.72
N ILE A 102 31.11 -14.97 -28.78
CA ILE A 102 30.57 -16.16 -28.11
C ILE A 102 31.15 -17.48 -28.64
N LEU A 103 31.69 -17.52 -29.85
CA LEU A 103 32.34 -18.72 -30.43
C LEU A 103 33.72 -18.99 -29.83
N GLU A 104 34.38 -17.95 -29.31
CA GLU A 104 35.74 -17.99 -28.77
C GLU A 104 35.74 -17.98 -27.23
N TYR A 105 34.92 -17.12 -26.62
CA TYR A 105 34.86 -16.91 -25.17
C TYR A 105 33.65 -17.58 -24.49
N GLY A 106 32.78 -18.25 -25.24
CA GLY A 106 31.56 -18.85 -24.72
C GLY A 106 30.55 -17.82 -24.19
N SER A 107 29.56 -18.29 -23.42
CA SER A 107 28.46 -17.46 -22.90
C SER A 107 28.93 -16.30 -22.03
N THR A 108 28.34 -15.11 -22.22
CA THR A 108 28.52 -13.94 -21.35
C THR A 108 28.29 -14.27 -19.88
N ARG A 109 29.08 -13.66 -18.99
CA ARG A 109 29.00 -13.80 -17.52
C ARG A 109 28.41 -12.57 -16.84
N LEU A 110 28.68 -11.38 -17.39
CA LEU A 110 28.12 -10.09 -16.96
C LEU A 110 27.15 -9.53 -18.01
N ALA A 111 26.55 -10.41 -18.82
CA ALA A 111 25.48 -10.15 -19.78
C ALA A 111 25.74 -8.96 -20.72
N ASP A 112 24.99 -7.86 -20.60
CA ASP A 112 25.16 -6.69 -21.48
C ASP A 112 26.46 -5.92 -21.21
N GLN A 113 27.06 -6.04 -20.02
CA GLN A 113 28.34 -5.42 -19.72
C GLN A 113 29.48 -6.03 -20.54
N ASP A 114 29.53 -7.35 -20.70
CA ASP A 114 30.55 -8.04 -21.50
C ASP A 114 30.49 -7.58 -22.97
N ILE A 115 29.28 -7.56 -23.54
CA ILE A 115 29.03 -7.14 -24.93
C ILE A 115 29.43 -5.67 -25.13
N ILE A 116 29.05 -4.77 -24.22
CA ILE A 116 29.44 -3.34 -24.30
C ILE A 116 30.97 -3.21 -24.26
N ASN A 117 31.65 -3.93 -23.36
CA ASN A 117 33.10 -3.90 -23.24
C ASN A 117 33.82 -4.36 -24.51
N THR A 118 33.35 -5.45 -25.14
CA THR A 118 33.96 -5.93 -26.38
C THR A 118 33.69 -5.00 -27.56
N VAL A 119 32.48 -4.42 -27.67
CA VAL A 119 32.20 -3.41 -28.71
C VAL A 119 33.11 -2.18 -28.53
N LEU A 120 33.30 -1.69 -27.30
CA LEU A 120 34.20 -0.55 -27.02
C LEU A 120 35.68 -0.88 -27.24
N LYS A 121 36.11 -2.13 -27.03
CA LYS A 121 37.46 -2.59 -27.39
C LYS A 121 37.73 -2.53 -28.89
N GLU A 122 36.73 -2.89 -29.70
CA GLU A 122 36.84 -2.88 -31.16
C GLU A 122 36.56 -1.49 -31.79
N ASN A 123 35.85 -0.62 -31.08
CA ASN A 123 35.41 0.71 -31.55
C ASN A 123 35.69 1.78 -30.46
N PRO A 124 36.97 2.01 -30.09
CA PRO A 124 37.34 2.88 -28.96
C PRO A 124 36.92 4.35 -29.15
N GLU A 125 36.68 4.80 -30.38
CA GLU A 125 36.19 6.15 -30.66
C GLU A 125 34.75 6.40 -30.20
N LEU A 126 34.00 5.35 -29.84
CA LEU A 126 32.66 5.44 -29.25
C LEU A 126 32.70 5.74 -27.74
N LEU A 127 33.83 5.52 -27.07
CA LEU A 127 34.02 5.64 -25.63
C LEU A 127 34.19 7.09 -25.18
N PHE A 128 33.38 7.51 -24.20
CA PHE A 128 33.67 8.63 -23.31
C PHE A 128 33.88 8.08 -21.89
N GLU A 129 35.04 8.33 -21.29
CA GLU A 129 35.33 7.86 -19.92
C GLU A 129 34.70 8.83 -18.91
N VAL A 130 33.69 8.35 -18.19
CA VAL A 130 33.00 9.13 -17.15
C VAL A 130 33.78 9.02 -15.83
N PRO A 131 33.98 10.13 -15.08
CA PRO A 131 34.74 10.12 -13.83
C PRO A 131 34.25 9.10 -12.80
N CYS A 132 35.19 8.46 -12.10
CA CYS A 132 34.95 7.31 -11.24
C CYS A 132 33.89 7.53 -10.12
N TYR A 133 33.78 8.76 -9.60
CA TYR A 133 32.85 9.11 -8.51
C TYR A 133 31.37 9.15 -8.94
N TRP A 134 31.09 9.05 -10.24
CA TRP A 134 29.76 8.86 -10.82
C TRP A 134 29.33 7.39 -10.91
N ASN A 135 30.18 6.43 -10.54
CA ASN A 135 29.80 5.02 -10.39
C ASN A 135 30.77 4.35 -9.40
N THR A 136 30.67 4.74 -8.12
CA THR A 136 31.50 4.20 -7.03
C THR A 136 31.04 2.79 -6.68
N GLN A 137 31.71 1.78 -7.23
CA GLN A 137 31.30 0.38 -7.20
C GLN A 137 31.66 -0.30 -5.87
N LEU A 138 30.68 -0.93 -5.21
CA LEU A 138 30.85 -1.65 -3.94
C LEU A 138 30.70 -3.17 -4.15
N SER A 139 31.84 -3.85 -4.18
CA SER A 139 31.98 -5.30 -4.31
C SER A 139 33.13 -5.83 -3.44
N ASP A 140 33.16 -7.14 -3.17
CA ASP A 140 34.13 -7.77 -2.25
C ASP A 140 35.61 -7.58 -2.66
N HIS A 141 35.87 -7.26 -3.93
CA HIS A 141 37.22 -7.03 -4.49
C HIS A 141 37.33 -5.67 -5.18
N THR A 142 36.60 -4.67 -4.66
CA THR A 142 36.57 -3.32 -5.23
C THR A 142 37.86 -2.53 -4.97
N LEU A 143 38.22 -1.68 -5.94
CA LEU A 143 39.35 -0.74 -5.92
C LEU A 143 38.88 0.71 -5.73
N SER A 144 37.58 0.92 -5.48
CA SER A 144 36.93 2.24 -5.38
C SER A 144 37.53 3.19 -4.34
N GLU A 145 38.24 2.68 -3.33
CA GLU A 145 38.87 3.49 -2.27
C GLU A 145 39.83 4.55 -2.83
N SER A 146 40.52 4.26 -3.93
CA SER A 146 41.37 5.24 -4.61
C SER A 146 40.58 6.44 -5.15
N CYS A 147 39.39 6.19 -5.71
CA CYS A 147 38.52 7.22 -6.25
C CYS A 147 37.98 8.16 -5.16
N TYR A 148 37.36 7.58 -4.12
CA TYR A 148 36.65 8.37 -3.09
C TYR A 148 37.54 8.96 -1.99
N LYS A 149 38.84 8.63 -1.97
CA LYS A 149 39.85 9.39 -1.21
C LYS A 149 40.13 10.77 -1.81
N GLU A 150 40.11 10.85 -3.13
CA GLU A 150 40.48 12.07 -3.88
C GLU A 150 39.26 12.89 -4.31
N HIS A 151 38.09 12.26 -4.41
CA HIS A 151 36.88 12.87 -4.96
C HIS A 151 35.65 12.64 -4.08
N LYS A 152 34.77 13.64 -4.01
CA LYS A 152 33.45 13.48 -3.37
C LYS A 152 32.58 12.51 -4.19
N VAL A 153 32.14 11.42 -3.57
CA VAL A 153 31.21 10.45 -4.17
C VAL A 153 29.90 11.13 -4.56
N LYS A 154 29.45 10.90 -5.79
CA LYS A 154 28.16 11.39 -6.31
C LYS A 154 27.16 10.26 -6.53
N ILE A 155 27.63 9.08 -6.90
CA ILE A 155 26.84 7.85 -7.03
C ILE A 155 27.58 6.69 -6.35
N ILE A 156 26.87 6.00 -5.47
CA ILE A 156 27.25 4.68 -4.91
C ILE A 156 26.51 3.61 -5.72
N HIS A 157 27.19 2.53 -6.10
CA HIS A 157 26.59 1.40 -6.83
C HIS A 157 26.86 0.09 -6.08
N TRP A 158 25.80 -0.56 -5.63
CA TRP A 158 25.84 -1.79 -4.83
C TRP A 158 25.97 -3.05 -5.70
N ASN A 159 26.92 -3.02 -6.63
CA ASN A 159 27.03 -3.96 -7.76
C ASN A 159 27.35 -5.41 -7.38
N SER A 160 27.65 -5.70 -6.11
CA SER A 160 27.76 -7.06 -5.59
C SER A 160 26.42 -7.82 -5.64
N PRO A 161 26.41 -9.15 -5.88
CA PRO A 161 25.24 -9.99 -5.60
C PRO A 161 24.76 -9.90 -4.14
N LYS A 162 25.65 -9.57 -3.20
CA LYS A 162 25.32 -9.33 -1.78
C LYS A 162 24.60 -8.00 -1.53
N LYS A 163 24.52 -7.10 -2.53
CA LYS A 163 23.99 -5.74 -2.42
C LYS A 163 24.55 -5.02 -1.18
N TYR A 164 23.70 -4.48 -0.33
CA TYR A 164 24.07 -3.80 0.92
C TYR A 164 24.89 -4.67 1.89
N ASN A 165 24.86 -6.00 1.79
CA ASN A 165 25.61 -6.92 2.64
C ASN A 165 27.06 -7.19 2.18
N VAL A 166 27.56 -6.40 1.21
CA VAL A 166 28.98 -6.39 0.84
C VAL A 166 29.86 -5.98 2.03
N VAL A 167 31.06 -6.55 2.12
CA VAL A 167 32.06 -6.19 3.14
C VAL A 167 33.18 -5.40 2.47
N ASN A 168 33.13 -4.08 2.58
CA ASN A 168 34.21 -3.18 2.23
C ASN A 168 34.53 -2.25 3.41
N LYS A 169 35.74 -1.68 3.41
CA LYS A 169 36.28 -0.85 4.49
C LYS A 169 35.33 0.27 4.97
N ASP A 170 34.71 0.98 4.03
CA ASP A 170 33.82 2.12 4.29
C ASP A 170 32.34 1.76 4.05
N GLY A 171 32.01 0.47 4.09
CA GLY A 171 30.69 -0.07 3.75
C GLY A 171 29.58 0.39 4.67
N ASP A 172 29.84 0.51 5.98
CA ASP A 172 28.86 0.97 6.95
C ASP A 172 28.47 2.44 6.75
N TYR A 173 29.42 3.29 6.35
CA TYR A 173 29.15 4.67 5.98
C TYR A 173 28.21 4.73 4.78
N PHE A 174 28.54 4.05 3.67
CA PHE A 174 27.70 4.04 2.48
C PHE A 174 26.34 3.37 2.73
N ARG A 175 26.29 2.31 3.55
CA ARG A 175 25.04 1.66 4.00
C ARG A 175 24.15 2.66 4.73
N SER A 176 24.72 3.48 5.63
CA SER A 176 23.94 4.47 6.39
C SER A 176 23.27 5.50 5.49
N LEU A 177 23.96 5.94 4.41
CA LEU A 177 23.39 6.86 3.42
C LEU A 177 22.25 6.21 2.64
N ALA A 178 22.44 4.98 2.13
CA ALA A 178 21.42 4.26 1.41
C ALA A 178 20.17 4.00 2.28
N ALA A 179 20.36 3.53 3.52
CA ALA A 179 19.28 3.30 4.48
C ALA A 179 18.47 4.58 4.76
N GLY A 180 19.12 5.75 4.83
CA GLY A 180 18.44 7.04 4.97
C GLY A 180 17.44 7.34 3.85
N PHE A 181 17.76 6.97 2.60
CA PHE A 181 16.82 7.10 1.48
C PHE A 181 15.70 6.05 1.50
N MET A 182 15.99 4.81 1.92
CA MET A 182 14.98 3.74 2.02
C MET A 182 13.93 4.02 3.11
N GLU A 183 14.31 4.73 4.18
CA GLU A 183 13.41 5.17 5.25
C GLU A 183 12.60 6.43 4.93
N TYR A 184 12.84 7.10 3.79
CA TYR A 184 12.03 8.26 3.38
C TYR A 184 10.65 7.86 2.84
N ASN A 185 9.62 8.59 3.28
CA ASN A 185 8.29 8.48 2.71
C ASN A 185 8.29 9.00 1.26
N GLY A 186 7.98 8.14 0.29
CA GLY A 186 7.93 8.52 -1.13
C GLY A 186 6.93 9.64 -1.47
N ASN A 187 5.94 9.90 -0.59
CA ASN A 187 5.03 11.05 -0.73
C ASN A 187 5.72 12.39 -0.44
N LEU A 188 6.89 12.41 0.23
CA LEU A 188 7.72 13.59 0.39
C LEU A 188 8.22 14.10 -0.97
N LEU A 189 8.55 13.20 -1.91
CA LEU A 189 8.98 13.54 -3.27
C LEU A 189 7.84 14.09 -4.15
N ARG A 190 6.58 13.94 -3.73
CA ARG A 190 5.41 14.56 -4.38
C ARG A 190 5.15 15.97 -3.86
N LYS A 191 5.71 16.35 -2.72
CA LYS A 191 5.57 17.69 -2.14
C LYS A 191 6.62 18.59 -2.78
N GLN A 192 6.26 19.84 -3.05
CA GLN A 192 7.21 20.82 -3.57
C GLN A 192 8.13 21.28 -2.42
N LEU A 193 9.17 20.50 -2.15
CA LEU A 193 10.14 20.76 -1.08
C LEU A 193 11.04 21.96 -1.38
N LEU A 194 11.24 22.25 -2.67
CA LEU A 194 12.04 23.34 -3.18
C LEU A 194 11.10 24.33 -3.87
N PHE A 195 10.91 25.48 -3.23
CA PHE A 195 10.27 26.63 -3.86
C PHE A 195 11.33 27.34 -4.71
N CYS A 196 11.12 27.39 -6.02
CA CYS A 196 11.74 28.41 -6.85
C CYS A 196 10.98 29.72 -6.60
N ASP A 197 11.66 30.85 -6.42
CA ASP A 197 11.11 32.13 -5.93
C ASP A 197 10.06 32.80 -6.86
N THR A 198 8.88 32.19 -7.02
CA THR A 198 7.73 32.73 -7.78
C THR A 198 6.38 32.18 -7.28
N ALA A 199 5.96 32.54 -6.05
CA ALA A 199 4.56 32.40 -5.65
C ALA A 199 4.16 33.47 -4.62
N PRO A 200 3.12 34.30 -4.87
CA PRO A 200 2.61 35.23 -3.86
C PRO A 200 1.81 34.48 -2.78
N SER A 201 2.06 34.82 -1.52
CA SER A 201 1.44 34.20 -0.35
C SER A 201 -0.05 34.57 -0.24
N GLY A 202 -0.93 33.66 -0.66
CA GLY A 202 -2.37 33.78 -0.45
C GLY A 202 -2.75 33.64 1.02
N THR A 203 -3.41 34.65 1.58
CA THR A 203 -3.94 34.63 2.95
C THR A 203 -5.22 33.79 3.04
N SER A 204 -5.17 32.62 3.68
CA SER A 204 -6.35 31.80 3.98
C SER A 204 -7.10 32.31 5.22
N ASN A 205 -8.44 32.35 5.16
CA ASN A 205 -9.28 32.80 6.26
C ASN A 205 -9.35 31.79 7.41
N ASN A 206 -9.19 32.28 8.65
CA ASN A 206 -9.05 31.44 9.85
C ASN A 206 -10.33 30.73 10.34
N SER A 207 -11.45 30.78 9.61
CA SER A 207 -12.72 30.14 9.98
C SER A 207 -12.77 28.65 9.65
N ASP A 208 -12.09 28.22 8.59
CA ASP A 208 -12.27 26.86 8.02
C ASP A 208 -11.33 25.81 8.65
N LEU A 209 -10.49 26.21 9.62
CA LEU A 209 -9.42 25.36 10.15
C LEU A 209 -9.91 24.10 10.90
N LEU A 210 -11.07 24.13 11.58
CA LEU A 210 -11.36 23.16 12.64
C LEU A 210 -11.45 21.71 12.17
N CYS A 211 -11.97 21.47 10.96
CA CYS A 211 -12.07 20.16 10.32
C CYS A 211 -11.26 20.08 9.02
N SER A 212 -10.36 21.04 8.79
CA SER A 212 -9.56 21.15 7.57
C SER A 212 -8.73 19.89 7.28
N GLU A 213 -8.19 19.21 8.30
CA GLU A 213 -7.48 17.94 8.13
C GLU A 213 -8.38 16.87 7.46
N PHE A 214 -9.62 16.72 7.94
CA PHE A 214 -10.59 15.75 7.40
C PHE A 214 -10.99 16.10 5.95
N HIS A 215 -11.23 17.37 5.64
CA HIS A 215 -11.56 17.79 4.28
C HIS A 215 -10.36 17.71 3.32
N THR A 216 -9.13 17.91 3.80
CA THR A 216 -7.91 17.79 2.99
C THR A 216 -7.71 16.34 2.53
N LEU A 217 -8.02 15.36 3.38
CA LEU A 217 -7.92 13.94 3.01
C LEU A 217 -8.87 13.52 1.87
N LEU A 218 -9.92 14.29 1.59
CA LEU A 218 -10.83 14.06 0.46
C LEU A 218 -10.24 14.46 -0.89
N SER A 219 -9.30 15.40 -0.91
CA SER A 219 -8.58 15.81 -2.11
C SER A 219 -7.21 15.12 -2.23
N THR A 220 -6.80 14.33 -1.24
CA THR A 220 -5.55 13.55 -1.27
C THR A 220 -5.58 12.47 -2.35
N SER A 221 -4.74 12.62 -3.36
CA SER A 221 -4.46 11.56 -4.34
C SER A 221 -3.48 10.52 -3.77
N TRP A 222 -4.01 9.59 -2.98
CA TRP A 222 -3.28 8.49 -2.35
C TRP A 222 -2.35 7.75 -3.32
N ARG A 223 -1.06 7.65 -2.99
CA ARG A 223 -0.14 6.77 -3.72
C ARG A 223 -0.58 5.33 -3.47
N THR A 224 -0.95 4.65 -4.54
CA THR A 224 -1.52 3.30 -4.52
C THR A 224 -0.78 2.42 -5.50
N LEU A 225 -0.38 1.23 -5.07
CA LEU A 225 0.20 0.17 -5.91
C LEU A 225 -0.73 -1.04 -5.87
N LEU A 226 -1.31 -1.38 -7.02
CA LEU A 226 -2.24 -2.49 -7.15
C LEU A 226 -1.50 -3.76 -7.56
N TYR A 227 -1.93 -4.92 -7.04
CA TYR A 227 -1.40 -6.23 -7.39
C TYR A 227 0.13 -6.31 -7.29
N PHE A 228 0.71 -5.88 -6.17
CA PHE A 228 2.16 -5.88 -5.96
C PHE A 228 2.77 -7.29 -5.85
N LYS A 229 1.92 -8.32 -5.80
CA LYS A 229 2.24 -9.73 -5.99
C LYS A 229 1.31 -10.29 -7.06
N GLU A 230 1.79 -11.25 -7.85
CA GLU A 230 1.01 -11.90 -8.90
C GLU A 230 -0.32 -12.44 -8.35
N TYR A 231 -1.41 -12.01 -8.97
CA TYR A 231 -2.76 -12.51 -8.70
C TYR A 231 -3.24 -13.35 -9.87
N LYS A 232 -3.67 -14.58 -9.58
CA LYS A 232 -4.18 -15.53 -10.57
C LYS A 232 -5.32 -16.34 -9.97
N TYR A 233 -6.50 -16.13 -10.53
CA TYR A 233 -7.73 -16.83 -10.16
C TYR A 233 -8.64 -16.99 -11.40
N SER A 234 -9.58 -17.93 -11.35
CA SER A 234 -10.59 -18.13 -12.38
C SER A 234 -11.94 -18.00 -11.73
N VAL A 235 -12.69 -16.97 -12.13
CA VAL A 235 -13.95 -16.56 -11.48
C VAL A 235 -15.11 -17.45 -11.94
N GLU A 236 -15.87 -17.94 -10.97
CA GLU A 236 -17.14 -18.64 -11.16
C GLU A 236 -18.35 -17.71 -10.91
N GLU A 237 -19.52 -18.08 -11.44
CA GLU A 237 -20.76 -17.27 -11.41
C GLU A 237 -21.25 -16.90 -10.01
N ASN A 238 -21.03 -17.77 -9.02
CA ASN A 238 -21.49 -17.58 -7.65
C ASN A 238 -20.33 -17.28 -6.67
N ASP A 239 -19.16 -16.88 -7.18
CA ASP A 239 -17.99 -16.62 -6.34
C ASP A 239 -18.10 -15.35 -5.49
N VAL A 240 -17.39 -15.41 -4.35
CA VAL A 240 -17.30 -14.34 -3.36
C VAL A 240 -15.85 -14.00 -3.09
N THR A 241 -15.47 -12.73 -3.25
CA THR A 241 -14.15 -12.23 -2.78
C THR A 241 -14.27 -11.75 -1.34
N PHE A 242 -13.36 -12.16 -0.46
CA PHE A 242 -13.20 -11.53 0.86
C PHE A 242 -12.51 -10.18 0.67
N VAL A 243 -13.21 -9.09 0.98
CA VAL A 243 -12.73 -7.72 0.79
C VAL A 243 -12.41 -7.13 2.15
N ALA A 244 -11.13 -6.78 2.37
CA ALA A 244 -10.67 -6.19 3.62
C ALA A 244 -9.49 -5.22 3.41
N HIS A 245 -9.22 -4.44 4.46
CA HIS A 245 -8.03 -3.62 4.59
C HIS A 245 -7.27 -4.02 5.86
N LEU A 246 -5.99 -3.65 5.94
CA LEU A 246 -5.19 -3.87 7.12
C LEU A 246 -4.07 -2.83 7.27
N SER A 247 -3.62 -2.63 8.51
CA SER A 247 -2.37 -1.94 8.83
C SER A 247 -1.20 -2.93 8.89
N TYR A 248 0.04 -2.42 8.86
CA TYR A 248 1.25 -3.25 8.95
C TYR A 248 1.28 -4.16 10.20
N ASP A 249 0.79 -3.70 11.36
CA ASP A 249 0.73 -4.47 12.60
C ASP A 249 -0.30 -5.62 12.58
N ARG A 250 -1.09 -5.74 11.50
CA ARG A 250 -2.01 -6.86 11.26
C ARG A 250 -1.54 -7.83 10.16
N LEU A 251 -0.37 -7.60 9.57
CA LEU A 251 0.16 -8.41 8.46
C LEU A 251 0.17 -9.93 8.74
N GLN A 252 0.41 -10.34 9.99
CA GLN A 252 0.42 -11.75 10.40
C GLN A 252 -0.98 -12.42 10.40
N THR A 253 -2.08 -11.67 10.52
CA THR A 253 -3.43 -12.27 10.58
C THR A 253 -3.84 -12.89 9.24
N ILE A 254 -3.24 -12.45 8.13
CA ILE A 254 -3.49 -13.01 6.79
C ILE A 254 -3.23 -14.52 6.76
N GLU A 255 -2.13 -14.99 7.37
CA GLU A 255 -1.78 -16.42 7.40
C GLU A 255 -2.80 -17.29 8.15
N GLU A 256 -3.51 -16.71 9.12
CA GLU A 256 -4.59 -17.39 9.84
C GLU A 256 -5.89 -17.35 9.03
N LEU A 257 -6.21 -16.19 8.45
CA LEU A 257 -7.41 -15.99 7.64
C LEU A 257 -7.45 -16.89 6.39
N VAL A 258 -6.36 -17.01 5.63
CA VAL A 258 -6.31 -17.86 4.42
C VAL A 258 -6.47 -19.36 4.72
N LYS A 259 -6.21 -19.81 5.95
CA LYS A 259 -6.47 -21.21 6.38
C LYS A 259 -7.97 -21.49 6.56
N PHE A 260 -8.78 -20.44 6.69
CA PHE A 260 -10.22 -20.53 6.91
C PHE A 260 -11.06 -19.96 5.75
N TRP A 261 -10.45 -19.19 4.85
CA TRP A 261 -11.05 -18.72 3.61
C TRP A 261 -10.28 -19.25 2.39
N PRO A 262 -10.75 -20.34 1.74
CA PRO A 262 -10.10 -20.88 0.54
C PRO A 262 -10.41 -20.06 -0.73
N GLY A 263 -11.50 -19.30 -0.74
CA GLY A 263 -11.91 -18.45 -1.86
C GLY A 263 -10.94 -17.30 -2.18
N PRO A 264 -11.25 -16.50 -3.21
CA PRO A 264 -10.47 -15.34 -3.57
C PRO A 264 -10.57 -14.22 -2.52
N MET A 265 -9.55 -13.37 -2.47
CA MET A 265 -9.45 -12.26 -1.52
C MET A 265 -8.89 -11.01 -2.20
N SER A 266 -9.29 -9.84 -1.73
CA SER A 266 -8.72 -8.54 -2.11
C SER A 266 -8.38 -7.76 -0.83
N LEU A 267 -7.09 -7.47 -0.65
CA LEU A 267 -6.52 -6.94 0.59
C LEU A 267 -5.75 -5.65 0.33
N THR A 268 -6.18 -4.54 0.97
CA THR A 268 -5.44 -3.26 0.92
C THR A 268 -4.62 -3.03 2.18
N LEU A 269 -3.30 -3.04 2.06
CA LEU A 269 -2.35 -2.71 3.11
C LEU A 269 -2.12 -1.19 3.20
N TYR A 270 -2.21 -0.61 4.40
CA TYR A 270 -1.81 0.78 4.66
C TYR A 270 -0.43 0.83 5.34
N VAL A 271 0.57 1.29 4.59
CA VAL A 271 2.00 1.06 4.90
C VAL A 271 2.87 2.29 4.58
N SER A 272 3.98 2.48 5.30
CA SER A 272 5.10 3.31 4.82
C SER A 272 5.95 2.54 3.80
N ASP A 273 6.88 3.20 3.12
CA ASP A 273 7.80 2.53 2.19
C ASP A 273 8.62 1.40 2.88
N PRO A 274 9.23 1.59 4.06
CA PRO A 274 9.90 0.51 4.80
C PRO A 274 8.97 -0.63 5.24
N GLU A 275 7.73 -0.31 5.63
CA GLU A 275 6.73 -1.33 5.99
C GLU A 275 6.27 -2.11 4.75
N PHE A 276 6.22 -1.48 3.58
CA PHE A 276 5.87 -2.12 2.32
C PHE A 276 6.93 -3.15 1.90
N GLU A 277 8.23 -2.82 1.98
CA GLU A 277 9.30 -3.80 1.70
C GLU A 277 9.25 -5.00 2.66
N LYS A 278 9.06 -4.74 3.96
CA LYS A 278 8.88 -5.79 4.98
C LYS A 278 7.63 -6.63 4.70
N SER A 279 6.56 -6.02 4.19
CA SER A 279 5.33 -6.70 3.77
C SER A 279 5.54 -7.61 2.56
N ILE A 280 6.25 -7.14 1.52
CA ILE A 280 6.65 -7.99 0.38
C ILE A 280 7.46 -9.18 0.88
N SER A 281 8.47 -8.93 1.71
CA SER A 281 9.33 -10.00 2.25
C SER A 281 8.54 -11.05 3.03
N PHE A 282 7.64 -10.64 3.94
CA PHE A 282 6.77 -11.56 4.67
C PHE A 282 5.86 -12.38 3.74
N ILE A 283 5.12 -11.72 2.84
CA ILE A 283 4.16 -12.36 1.91
C ILE A 283 4.88 -13.27 0.90
N SER A 284 6.14 -12.98 0.58
CA SER A 284 6.96 -13.74 -0.36
C SER A 284 7.77 -14.86 0.29
N ASN A 285 7.97 -14.85 1.61
CA ASN A 285 8.69 -15.90 2.35
C ASN A 285 7.76 -16.83 3.16
N SER A 286 6.48 -16.48 3.35
CA SER A 286 5.50 -17.36 3.98
C SER A 286 5.15 -18.56 3.10
N GLU A 287 5.41 -19.78 3.61
CA GLU A 287 5.02 -21.04 2.97
C GLU A 287 3.51 -21.12 2.66
N ILE A 288 2.69 -20.44 3.48
CA ILE A 288 1.23 -20.42 3.31
C ILE A 288 0.84 -19.42 2.22
N LEU A 289 1.39 -18.19 2.26
CA LEU A 289 0.99 -17.11 1.35
C LEU A 289 1.62 -17.23 -0.04
N GLN A 290 2.80 -17.85 -0.19
CA GLN A 290 3.37 -18.20 -1.50
C GLN A 290 2.39 -19.06 -2.31
N ASN A 291 1.74 -20.04 -1.67
CA ASN A 291 0.84 -21.01 -2.31
C ASN A 291 -0.61 -20.51 -2.47
N ARG A 292 -0.86 -19.20 -2.35
CA ARG A 292 -2.19 -18.56 -2.43
C ARG A 292 -2.25 -17.48 -3.52
N PRO A 293 -2.20 -17.86 -4.82
CA PRO A 293 -2.22 -16.90 -5.93
C PRO A 293 -3.56 -16.18 -6.10
N ASN A 294 -4.63 -16.65 -5.44
CA ASN A 294 -5.95 -16.02 -5.46
C ASN A 294 -6.16 -14.96 -4.36
N VAL A 295 -5.08 -14.43 -3.78
CA VAL A 295 -5.12 -13.28 -2.87
C VAL A 295 -4.52 -12.07 -3.60
N ALA A 296 -5.36 -11.09 -3.93
CA ALA A 296 -4.92 -9.82 -4.51
C ALA A 296 -4.40 -8.91 -3.39
N TYR A 297 -3.16 -8.47 -3.53
CA TYR A 297 -2.51 -7.57 -2.57
C TYR A 297 -2.33 -6.18 -3.16
N HIS A 298 -2.87 -5.17 -2.49
CA HIS A 298 -2.77 -3.76 -2.85
C HIS A 298 -2.10 -3.00 -1.71
N ALA A 299 -1.32 -1.97 -2.02
CA ALA A 299 -0.67 -1.12 -1.03
C ALA A 299 -1.09 0.34 -1.25
N VAL A 300 -1.54 1.00 -0.18
CA VAL A 300 -1.77 2.45 -0.12
C VAL A 300 -0.75 3.02 0.86
N PHE A 301 0.01 4.01 0.40
CA PHE A 301 1.14 4.53 1.16
C PHE A 301 0.75 5.67 2.09
N LYS A 302 1.22 5.60 3.34
CA LYS A 302 0.90 6.55 4.43
C LYS A 302 1.14 8.02 4.02
N ASP A 303 0.12 8.85 4.18
CA ASP A 303 0.19 10.32 4.07
C ASP A 303 -0.82 10.94 5.03
N GLY A 304 -0.35 11.79 5.94
CA GLY A 304 -1.17 12.33 7.04
C GLY A 304 -1.40 11.36 8.21
N GLU A 305 -2.12 11.87 9.22
CA GLU A 305 -2.23 11.31 10.58
C GLU A 305 -3.43 10.38 10.82
N PHE A 306 -4.35 10.26 9.86
CA PHE A 306 -5.55 9.43 9.99
C PHE A 306 -5.44 8.17 9.14
N TYR A 307 -6.03 7.07 9.63
CA TYR A 307 -6.15 5.84 8.86
C TYR A 307 -7.32 5.97 7.84
N PRO A 308 -7.08 5.94 6.51
CA PRO A 308 -8.10 6.25 5.50
C PRO A 308 -9.01 5.05 5.19
N ILE A 309 -9.68 4.52 6.23
CA ILE A 309 -10.35 3.22 6.24
C ILE A 309 -11.26 2.96 5.03
N ASN A 310 -12.09 3.93 4.66
CA ASN A 310 -13.05 3.77 3.58
C ASN A 310 -12.38 3.82 2.18
N THR A 311 -11.35 4.64 1.98
CA THR A 311 -10.50 4.59 0.78
C THR A 311 -9.84 3.22 0.64
N LEU A 312 -9.34 2.63 1.73
CA LEU A 312 -8.69 1.31 1.69
C LEU A 312 -9.67 0.18 1.34
N ARG A 313 -10.89 0.24 1.90
CA ARG A 313 -12.01 -0.65 1.52
C ARG A 313 -12.37 -0.49 0.04
N ASN A 314 -12.47 0.73 -0.46
CA ASN A 314 -12.78 1.01 -1.86
C ASN A 314 -11.68 0.53 -2.82
N VAL A 315 -10.40 0.65 -2.45
CA VAL A 315 -9.29 0.07 -3.25
C VAL A 315 -9.43 -1.45 -3.38
N ALA A 316 -9.80 -2.17 -2.31
CA ALA A 316 -10.00 -3.61 -2.38
C ALA A 316 -11.28 -3.99 -3.17
N LEU A 317 -12.37 -3.25 -2.94
CA LEU A 317 -13.65 -3.44 -3.60
C LEU A 317 -13.54 -3.24 -5.13
N ARG A 318 -12.99 -2.10 -5.57
CA ARG A 318 -12.77 -1.77 -7.00
C ARG A 318 -11.91 -2.81 -7.74
N ASN A 319 -11.09 -3.58 -7.02
CA ASN A 319 -10.19 -4.60 -7.56
C ASN A 319 -10.69 -6.04 -7.33
N SER A 320 -11.93 -6.22 -6.88
CA SER A 320 -12.56 -7.54 -6.72
C SER A 320 -13.20 -8.00 -8.03
N GLN A 321 -12.77 -9.17 -8.55
CA GLN A 321 -13.20 -9.66 -9.87
C GLN A 321 -14.43 -10.56 -9.84
N THR A 322 -14.86 -11.03 -8.66
CA THR A 322 -16.00 -11.94 -8.50
C THR A 322 -17.34 -11.21 -8.53
N PRO A 323 -18.46 -11.86 -8.93
CA PRO A 323 -19.78 -11.22 -8.96
C PRO A 323 -20.29 -10.75 -7.59
N TYR A 324 -19.84 -11.40 -6.51
CA TYR A 324 -20.19 -11.05 -5.14
C TYR A 324 -18.94 -10.75 -4.31
N VAL A 325 -19.12 -9.95 -3.26
CA VAL A 325 -18.07 -9.58 -2.30
C VAL A 325 -18.57 -9.76 -0.88
N PHE A 326 -17.69 -10.26 0.00
CA PHE A 326 -17.91 -10.29 1.45
C PHE A 326 -17.11 -9.15 2.08
N LEU A 327 -17.83 -8.14 2.57
CA LEU A 327 -17.24 -6.94 3.15
C LEU A 327 -16.96 -7.19 4.65
N ALA A 328 -15.68 -7.37 4.99
CA ALA A 328 -15.24 -7.81 6.31
C ALA A 328 -13.96 -7.10 6.78
N ASP A 329 -13.73 -7.09 8.09
CA ASP A 329 -12.47 -6.59 8.67
C ASP A 329 -11.47 -7.75 8.87
N ILE A 330 -10.17 -7.45 8.78
CA ILE A 330 -9.09 -8.46 8.78
C ILE A 330 -8.96 -9.26 10.09
N ASP A 331 -9.50 -8.73 11.20
CA ASP A 331 -9.45 -9.33 12.53
C ASP A 331 -10.50 -10.44 12.77
N PHE A 332 -11.31 -10.76 11.75
CA PHE A 332 -12.33 -11.79 11.80
C PHE A 332 -11.89 -13.12 11.18
N LEU A 333 -12.15 -14.22 11.88
CA LEU A 333 -12.00 -15.57 11.36
C LEU A 333 -13.36 -16.16 10.90
N PRO A 334 -13.46 -16.61 9.64
CA PRO A 334 -14.59 -17.37 9.14
C PRO A 334 -14.91 -18.64 9.92
N SER A 335 -16.19 -18.93 10.15
CA SER A 335 -16.67 -20.27 10.50
C SER A 335 -16.24 -21.34 9.47
N LYS A 336 -16.25 -22.61 9.86
CA LYS A 336 -15.83 -23.70 8.95
C LYS A 336 -16.75 -23.73 7.72
N ASN A 337 -16.13 -23.82 6.54
CA ASN A 337 -16.79 -23.87 5.23
C ASN A 337 -17.60 -22.61 4.86
N LEU A 338 -17.36 -21.45 5.50
CA LEU A 338 -18.09 -20.20 5.21
C LEU A 338 -18.19 -19.90 3.70
N TYR A 339 -17.06 -19.94 2.99
CA TYR A 339 -17.00 -19.65 1.55
C TYR A 339 -17.94 -20.55 0.72
N GLU A 340 -17.87 -21.88 0.90
CA GLU A 340 -18.74 -22.84 0.19
C GLU A 340 -20.22 -22.64 0.55
N MET A 341 -20.51 -22.34 1.82
CA MET A 341 -21.88 -22.07 2.27
C MET A 341 -22.45 -20.79 1.64
N LEU A 342 -21.63 -19.74 1.49
CA LEU A 342 -22.01 -18.53 0.78
C LEU A 342 -22.27 -18.81 -0.71
N LYS A 343 -21.41 -19.59 -1.39
CA LYS A 343 -21.65 -19.99 -2.79
C LYS A 343 -22.98 -20.73 -2.95
N ASN A 344 -23.32 -21.62 -2.02
CA ASN A 344 -24.61 -22.34 -2.02
C ASN A 344 -25.82 -21.41 -1.79
N TYR A 345 -25.70 -20.40 -0.91
CA TYR A 345 -26.74 -19.39 -0.73
C TYR A 345 -26.92 -18.54 -2.00
N LEU A 346 -25.83 -18.14 -2.65
CA LEU A 346 -25.88 -17.34 -3.87
C LEU A 346 -26.50 -18.12 -5.04
N TYR A 347 -26.10 -19.39 -5.21
CA TYR A 347 -26.70 -20.28 -6.21
C TYR A 347 -28.21 -20.49 -5.99
N SER A 348 -28.66 -20.64 -4.73
CA SER A 348 -30.07 -20.91 -4.42
C SER A 348 -30.96 -19.66 -4.36
N MET A 349 -30.41 -18.50 -4.00
CA MET A 349 -31.14 -17.21 -3.99
C MET A 349 -31.11 -16.49 -5.34
N GLY A 350 -30.14 -16.80 -6.20
CA GLY A 350 -29.89 -16.06 -7.44
C GLY A 350 -29.37 -14.65 -7.18
N SER A 351 -29.71 -13.71 -8.06
CA SER A 351 -29.16 -12.36 -8.03
C SER A 351 -29.54 -11.57 -6.77
N LEU A 352 -28.53 -11.21 -5.95
CA LEU A 352 -28.66 -10.32 -4.80
C LEU A 352 -28.86 -8.83 -5.18
N LYS A 353 -29.68 -8.54 -6.19
CA LYS A 353 -30.00 -7.15 -6.56
C LYS A 353 -30.77 -6.51 -5.41
N ASN A 354 -30.20 -5.47 -4.80
CA ASN A 354 -30.70 -4.81 -3.59
C ASN A 354 -30.91 -5.80 -2.42
N LYS A 355 -30.02 -6.78 -2.25
CA LYS A 355 -30.03 -7.67 -1.07
C LYS A 355 -28.64 -7.73 -0.45
N ALA A 356 -28.59 -7.68 0.88
CA ALA A 356 -27.39 -7.83 1.68
C ALA A 356 -27.55 -9.05 2.60
N LEU A 357 -26.76 -10.10 2.36
CA LEU A 357 -26.75 -11.28 3.21
C LEU A 357 -25.83 -11.02 4.41
N ILE A 358 -26.40 -10.92 5.60
CA ILE A 358 -25.66 -10.64 6.83
C ILE A 358 -25.04 -11.94 7.33
N VAL A 359 -23.73 -11.90 7.59
CA VAL A 359 -22.97 -12.94 8.28
C VAL A 359 -22.76 -12.49 9.74
N PRO A 360 -23.44 -13.09 10.73
CA PRO A 360 -23.38 -12.60 12.11
C PRO A 360 -21.99 -12.69 12.73
N ALA A 361 -21.67 -11.69 13.55
CA ALA A 361 -20.37 -11.51 14.15
C ALA A 361 -20.38 -11.78 15.66
N PHE A 362 -19.34 -12.45 16.13
CA PHE A 362 -19.14 -12.80 17.53
C PHE A 362 -17.72 -12.45 17.97
N GLU A 363 -17.48 -12.30 19.26
CA GLU A 363 -16.15 -12.06 19.84
C GLU A 363 -15.85 -13.07 20.95
N ILE A 364 -14.61 -13.58 20.97
CA ILE A 364 -14.09 -14.34 22.11
C ILE A 364 -13.56 -13.37 23.18
N ARG A 365 -13.94 -13.58 24.45
CA ARG A 365 -13.59 -12.66 25.55
C ARG A 365 -12.14 -12.72 26.04
N SER A 366 -11.36 -13.73 25.66
CA SER A 366 -10.00 -13.93 26.17
C SER A 366 -9.13 -14.65 25.14
N TYR A 367 -7.84 -14.30 25.10
CA TYR A 367 -6.84 -14.83 24.17
C TYR A 367 -6.64 -16.36 24.27
N GLY A 368 -7.04 -16.99 25.38
CA GLY A 368 -6.98 -18.45 25.56
C GLY A 368 -8.21 -19.22 25.04
N ASN A 369 -9.28 -18.54 24.61
CA ASN A 369 -10.50 -19.22 24.19
C ASN A 369 -10.39 -19.77 22.77
N VAL A 370 -10.68 -21.06 22.59
CA VAL A 370 -10.71 -21.72 21.28
C VAL A 370 -11.81 -21.09 20.41
N VAL A 371 -11.41 -20.60 19.22
CA VAL A 371 -12.33 -20.01 18.24
C VAL A 371 -13.32 -21.08 17.77
N PRO A 372 -14.64 -20.89 17.96
CA PRO A 372 -15.64 -21.87 17.57
C PRO A 372 -15.68 -22.01 16.04
N ARG A 373 -15.63 -23.25 15.55
CA ARG A 373 -15.59 -23.56 14.11
C ARG A 373 -16.98 -23.84 13.51
N ASN A 374 -18.01 -24.08 14.33
CA ASN A 374 -19.38 -24.37 13.89
C ASN A 374 -20.43 -23.87 14.91
N LYS A 375 -21.70 -23.78 14.48
CA LYS A 375 -22.81 -23.26 15.30
C LYS A 375 -22.97 -24.01 16.64
N LYS A 376 -22.79 -25.33 16.68
CA LYS A 376 -22.84 -26.13 17.92
C LYS A 376 -21.76 -25.73 18.93
N GLN A 377 -20.53 -25.51 18.48
CA GLN A 377 -19.43 -25.02 19.33
C GLN A 377 -19.69 -23.57 19.78
N LEU A 378 -20.17 -22.73 18.88
CA LEU A 378 -20.50 -21.33 19.18
C LEU A 378 -21.61 -21.21 20.23
N LEU A 379 -22.70 -21.98 20.11
CA LEU A 379 -23.79 -22.02 21.10
C LEU A 379 -23.30 -22.48 22.48
N LYS A 380 -22.35 -23.43 22.54
CA LYS A 380 -21.66 -23.80 23.79
C LYS A 380 -20.82 -22.64 24.34
N GLY A 381 -20.11 -21.92 23.48
CA GLY A 381 -19.34 -20.73 23.83
C GLY A 381 -20.20 -19.60 24.40
N LEU A 382 -21.36 -19.33 23.78
CA LEU A 382 -22.37 -18.38 24.23
C LEU A 382 -22.95 -18.77 25.59
N LYS A 383 -23.38 -20.03 25.77
CA LYS A 383 -23.89 -20.54 27.06
C LYS A 383 -22.88 -20.38 28.19
N ASN A 384 -21.60 -20.60 27.90
CA ASN A 384 -20.52 -20.49 28.87
C ASN A 384 -19.94 -19.06 29.00
N LYS A 385 -20.49 -18.06 28.27
CA LYS A 385 -20.00 -16.68 28.21
C LYS A 385 -18.53 -16.52 27.73
N ASN A 386 -17.97 -17.53 27.09
CA ASN A 386 -16.62 -17.48 26.48
C ASN A 386 -16.62 -16.71 25.16
N VAL A 387 -17.78 -16.68 24.50
CA VAL A 387 -18.08 -15.96 23.26
C VAL A 387 -19.33 -15.14 23.51
N VAL A 388 -19.41 -13.94 22.95
CA VAL A 388 -20.61 -13.09 22.95
C VAL A 388 -20.85 -12.50 21.54
N PRO A 389 -22.04 -11.97 21.21
CA PRO A 389 -22.23 -11.20 19.98
C PRO A 389 -21.25 -10.01 19.94
N PHE A 390 -20.68 -9.73 18.77
CA PHE A 390 -19.58 -8.77 18.61
C PHE A 390 -19.96 -7.37 19.12
N LEU A 391 -19.08 -6.78 19.92
CA LEU A 391 -19.26 -5.50 20.64
C LEU A 391 -20.52 -5.39 21.51
N SER A 392 -21.24 -6.47 21.82
CA SER A 392 -22.55 -6.40 22.50
C SER A 392 -22.55 -5.68 23.86
N SER A 393 -21.41 -5.61 24.56
CA SER A 393 -21.27 -4.86 25.82
C SER A 393 -20.76 -3.42 25.66
N ILE A 394 -20.43 -2.97 24.45
CA ILE A 394 -19.82 -1.65 24.17
C ILE A 394 -20.59 -0.89 23.09
N TRP A 395 -21.09 -1.56 22.07
CA TRP A 395 -21.80 -0.96 20.94
C TRP A 395 -22.94 -1.87 20.48
N SER A 396 -23.92 -2.07 21.38
CA SER A 396 -25.06 -2.95 21.10
C SER A 396 -25.87 -2.49 19.88
N LEU A 397 -26.10 -1.18 19.72
CA LEU A 397 -26.82 -0.60 18.58
C LEU A 397 -26.24 -1.02 17.22
N GLY A 398 -24.91 -1.08 17.10
CA GLY A 398 -24.23 -1.45 15.86
C GLY A 398 -24.55 -2.86 15.35
N HIS A 399 -25.02 -3.77 16.22
CA HIS A 399 -25.24 -5.17 15.85
C HIS A 399 -26.58 -5.77 16.31
N ALA A 400 -27.30 -5.15 17.26
CA ALA A 400 -28.55 -5.66 17.81
C ALA A 400 -29.64 -5.99 16.76
N PRO A 401 -29.85 -5.20 15.68
CA PRO A 401 -30.85 -5.51 14.65
C PRO A 401 -30.67 -6.88 13.96
N THR A 402 -29.50 -7.53 14.10
CA THR A 402 -29.25 -8.90 13.61
C THR A 402 -30.13 -9.96 14.30
N ASP A 403 -30.73 -9.64 15.46
CA ASP A 403 -31.54 -10.55 16.29
C ASP A 403 -30.79 -11.86 16.61
N TYR A 404 -29.76 -11.75 17.45
CA TYR A 404 -28.94 -12.88 17.86
C TYR A 404 -29.70 -13.95 18.67
N GLU A 405 -30.86 -13.64 19.26
CA GLU A 405 -31.68 -14.64 19.95
C GLU A 405 -32.42 -15.53 18.95
N LYS A 406 -33.06 -14.94 17.93
CA LYS A 406 -33.61 -15.67 16.79
C LYS A 406 -32.53 -16.43 16.02
N TRP A 407 -31.34 -15.84 15.85
CA TRP A 407 -30.23 -16.52 15.17
C TRP A 407 -29.89 -17.88 15.78
N LYS A 408 -29.92 -18.02 17.11
CA LYS A 408 -29.55 -19.27 17.82
C LYS A 408 -30.40 -20.46 17.36
N THR A 409 -31.68 -20.25 17.09
CA THR A 409 -32.66 -21.29 16.75
C THR A 409 -33.06 -21.31 15.27
N ALA A 410 -32.78 -20.24 14.52
CA ALA A 410 -33.06 -20.17 13.08
C ALA A 410 -32.39 -21.29 12.28
N ILE A 411 -33.15 -21.81 11.31
CA ILE A 411 -32.74 -22.85 10.34
C ILE A 411 -32.88 -22.39 8.88
N GLN A 412 -33.48 -21.22 8.64
CA GLN A 412 -33.59 -20.57 7.34
C GLN A 412 -33.15 -19.10 7.47
N PRO A 413 -32.66 -18.48 6.39
CA PRO A 413 -32.41 -17.03 6.36
C PRO A 413 -33.64 -16.23 6.75
N TYR A 414 -33.45 -15.13 7.47
CA TYR A 414 -34.56 -14.28 7.91
C TYR A 414 -34.24 -12.81 7.70
N GLN A 415 -35.26 -12.05 7.28
CA GLN A 415 -35.14 -10.60 7.14
C GLN A 415 -35.12 -9.91 8.50
N VAL A 416 -34.31 -8.86 8.58
CA VAL A 416 -34.27 -7.88 9.67
C VAL A 416 -34.51 -6.48 9.10
N LYS A 417 -34.89 -5.54 9.97
CA LYS A 417 -35.01 -4.13 9.58
C LYS A 417 -33.69 -3.41 9.86
N TRP A 418 -33.37 -2.42 9.05
CA TRP A 418 -32.33 -1.46 9.38
C TRP A 418 -32.79 -0.58 10.56
N GLU A 419 -31.86 -0.24 11.44
CA GLU A 419 -32.03 0.73 12.52
C GLU A 419 -30.81 1.68 12.50
N PRO A 420 -30.90 2.90 13.09
CA PRO A 420 -29.76 3.80 13.21
C PRO A 420 -28.53 3.12 13.82
N ASP A 421 -27.35 3.54 13.37
CA ASP A 421 -26.04 2.99 13.76
C ASP A 421 -25.76 1.53 13.37
N TYR A 422 -26.68 0.81 12.70
CA TYR A 422 -26.47 -0.60 12.33
C TYR A 422 -25.29 -0.80 11.35
N GLU A 423 -24.36 -1.70 11.71
CA GLU A 423 -23.11 -1.95 10.96
C GLU A 423 -22.74 -3.45 10.81
N PRO A 424 -23.63 -4.29 10.23
CA PRO A 424 -23.36 -5.71 9.99
C PRO A 424 -22.22 -5.95 8.99
N TYR A 425 -21.73 -7.19 8.95
CA TYR A 425 -20.85 -7.69 7.90
C TYR A 425 -21.68 -8.40 6.85
N VAL A 426 -21.52 -8.02 5.58
CA VAL A 426 -22.49 -8.34 4.52
C VAL A 426 -21.82 -8.94 3.28
N VAL A 427 -22.53 -9.88 2.66
CA VAL A 427 -22.29 -10.36 1.30
C VAL A 427 -23.29 -9.69 0.37
N VAL A 428 -22.77 -9.04 -0.67
CA VAL A 428 -23.49 -8.22 -1.64
C VAL A 428 -22.93 -8.46 -3.03
N ARG A 429 -23.61 -7.98 -4.09
CA ARG A 429 -23.01 -7.90 -5.43
C ARG A 429 -21.80 -6.95 -5.42
N ASN A 430 -20.85 -7.17 -6.32
CA ASN A 430 -19.65 -6.35 -6.47
C ASN A 430 -19.93 -4.91 -6.96
N ASP A 431 -21.10 -4.65 -7.57
CA ASP A 431 -21.56 -3.31 -7.97
C ASP A 431 -22.30 -2.55 -6.84
N VAL A 432 -22.12 -2.98 -5.59
CA VAL A 432 -22.53 -2.22 -4.40
C VAL A 432 -21.89 -0.82 -4.40
N VAL A 433 -22.60 0.15 -3.84
CA VAL A 433 -22.05 1.50 -3.63
C VAL A 433 -20.75 1.44 -2.83
N GLU A 434 -19.81 2.32 -3.17
CA GLU A 434 -18.55 2.47 -2.44
C GLU A 434 -18.77 3.11 -1.07
N TYR A 435 -17.81 2.91 -0.16
CA TYR A 435 -17.80 3.56 1.15
C TYR A 435 -17.53 5.06 0.99
N ASP A 436 -18.26 5.93 1.71
CA ASP A 436 -18.03 7.38 1.64
C ASP A 436 -16.69 7.73 2.32
N GLU A 437 -15.73 8.20 1.53
CA GLU A 437 -14.33 8.40 1.94
C GLU A 437 -14.13 9.58 2.92
N ARG A 438 -15.19 10.34 3.26
CA ARG A 438 -15.18 11.32 4.37
C ARG A 438 -14.90 10.71 5.72
N PHE A 439 -15.35 9.48 5.94
CA PHE A 439 -15.20 8.80 7.23
C PHE A 439 -13.84 8.12 7.32
N VAL A 440 -12.84 8.89 7.79
CA VAL A 440 -11.50 8.42 8.12
C VAL A 440 -11.39 8.04 9.61
N GLY A 441 -10.41 7.21 9.94
CA GLY A 441 -10.13 6.76 11.31
C GLY A 441 -11.29 5.97 11.94
N PHE A 442 -11.57 6.27 13.19
CA PHE A 442 -12.60 5.62 14.00
C PHE A 442 -13.96 6.33 13.93
N GLY A 443 -15.03 5.53 13.85
CA GLY A 443 -16.42 5.98 13.94
C GLY A 443 -17.11 6.18 12.58
N TRP A 444 -18.36 5.72 12.48
CA TRP A 444 -19.30 5.93 11.36
C TRP A 444 -18.87 5.50 9.93
N ASN A 445 -17.66 4.97 9.77
CA ASN A 445 -17.11 4.53 8.49
C ASN A 445 -17.91 3.40 7.81
N LYS A 446 -18.37 2.39 8.58
CA LYS A 446 -19.22 1.29 8.09
C LYS A 446 -20.72 1.59 8.20
N VAL A 447 -21.14 2.30 9.27
CA VAL A 447 -22.53 2.76 9.47
C VAL A 447 -23.04 3.55 8.26
N SER A 448 -22.25 4.52 7.77
CA SER A 448 -22.61 5.33 6.59
C SER A 448 -22.86 4.47 5.34
N HIS A 449 -22.02 3.47 5.08
CA HIS A 449 -22.21 2.54 3.96
C HIS A 449 -23.52 1.77 4.05
N ILE A 450 -23.80 1.15 5.21
CA ILE A 450 -25.04 0.39 5.44
C ILE A 450 -26.28 1.29 5.37
N MET A 451 -26.19 2.54 5.86
CA MET A 451 -27.24 3.54 5.74
C MET A 451 -27.51 3.93 4.28
N GLU A 452 -26.49 3.99 3.42
CA GLU A 452 -26.69 4.21 1.98
C GLU A 452 -27.28 2.97 1.27
N LEU A 453 -27.10 1.75 1.79
CA LEU A 453 -27.83 0.56 1.32
C LEU A 453 -29.32 0.62 1.69
N GLU A 454 -29.67 1.01 2.91
CA GLU A 454 -31.08 1.26 3.29
C GLU A 454 -31.70 2.36 2.40
N ALA A 455 -30.97 3.44 2.12
CA ALA A 455 -31.42 4.50 1.22
C ALA A 455 -31.73 3.99 -0.22
N GLN A 456 -31.05 2.92 -0.64
CA GLN A 456 -31.27 2.21 -1.91
C GLN A 456 -32.35 1.12 -1.85
N ASN A 457 -33.04 0.95 -0.72
CA ASN A 457 -34.04 -0.09 -0.46
C ASN A 457 -33.44 -1.52 -0.45
N TYR A 458 -32.28 -1.72 0.18
CA TYR A 458 -31.72 -3.08 0.33
C TYR A 458 -32.51 -3.92 1.35
N GLU A 459 -32.75 -5.20 1.01
CA GLU A 459 -33.22 -6.20 1.96
C GLU A 459 -32.04 -6.77 2.77
N PHE A 460 -32.13 -6.70 4.09
CA PHE A 460 -31.13 -7.25 5.01
C PHE A 460 -31.54 -8.64 5.48
N LEU A 461 -30.83 -9.68 5.02
CA LEU A 461 -31.15 -11.09 5.26
C LEU A 461 -30.07 -11.77 6.09
N VAL A 462 -30.38 -12.14 7.34
CA VAL A 462 -29.43 -12.82 8.23
C VAL A 462 -29.34 -14.30 7.90
N LEU A 463 -28.12 -14.79 7.66
CA LEU A 463 -27.86 -16.19 7.39
C LEU A 463 -27.73 -17.00 8.70
N PRO A 464 -28.44 -18.14 8.86
CA PRO A 464 -28.64 -18.81 10.14
C PRO A 464 -27.49 -19.71 10.60
N ASP A 465 -26.66 -20.21 9.69
CA ASP A 465 -25.72 -21.32 9.93
C ASP A 465 -24.25 -20.95 9.71
N VAL A 466 -24.00 -19.76 9.16
CA VAL A 466 -22.69 -19.14 9.00
C VAL A 466 -22.46 -18.02 10.02
N PHE A 467 -21.20 -17.77 10.36
CA PHE A 467 -20.77 -16.67 11.22
C PHE A 467 -19.28 -16.34 11.04
N ILE A 468 -18.86 -15.21 11.62
CA ILE A 468 -17.45 -14.82 11.78
C ILE A 468 -17.13 -14.56 13.26
N VAL A 469 -15.86 -14.75 13.65
CA VAL A 469 -15.41 -14.55 15.03
C VAL A 469 -14.23 -13.59 15.08
N HIS A 470 -14.40 -12.48 15.79
CA HIS A 470 -13.35 -11.53 16.13
C HIS A 470 -12.40 -12.10 17.18
N LYS A 471 -11.10 -11.92 16.96
CA LYS A 471 -10.06 -12.25 17.96
C LYS A 471 -9.64 -11.00 18.74
N PRO A 472 -9.37 -11.10 20.05
CA PRO A 472 -8.90 -9.95 20.82
C PRO A 472 -7.58 -9.46 20.23
N HIS A 473 -7.44 -8.15 20.15
CA HIS A 473 -6.23 -7.47 19.69
C HIS A 473 -6.07 -6.15 20.44
N ALA A 474 -4.89 -5.54 20.34
CA ALA A 474 -4.66 -4.20 20.90
C ALA A 474 -5.59 -3.16 20.23
N PRO A 475 -6.10 -2.16 20.97
CA PRO A 475 -6.85 -1.03 20.39
C PRO A 475 -6.02 -0.28 19.34
N SER A 476 -6.68 0.28 18.33
CA SER A 476 -6.03 1.12 17.31
C SER A 476 -5.58 2.47 17.86
N TYR A 477 -4.76 3.21 17.09
CA TYR A 477 -4.43 4.59 17.45
C TYR A 477 -5.65 5.53 17.32
N ASP A 478 -6.45 5.37 16.26
CA ASP A 478 -7.62 6.22 16.00
C ASP A 478 -8.71 6.14 17.07
N ILE A 479 -8.94 4.98 17.72
CA ILE A 479 -9.87 4.93 18.85
C ILE A 479 -9.33 5.75 20.03
N GLY A 480 -8.01 5.76 20.26
CA GLY A 480 -7.35 6.65 21.21
C GLY A 480 -7.53 8.13 20.86
N ARG A 481 -7.37 8.50 19.58
CA ARG A 481 -7.55 9.87 19.08
C ARG A 481 -9.01 10.34 19.17
N PHE A 482 -9.97 9.50 18.77
CA PHE A 482 -11.42 9.76 18.92
C PHE A 482 -11.82 10.01 20.39
N ARG A 483 -11.29 9.17 21.29
CA ARG A 483 -11.57 9.25 22.73
C ARG A 483 -10.99 10.51 23.36
N SER A 484 -9.75 10.87 23.01
CA SER A 484 -9.02 12.01 23.59
C SER A 484 -9.37 13.37 22.97
N SER A 485 -9.81 13.44 21.71
CA SER A 485 -10.02 14.71 20.99
C SER A 485 -11.50 15.10 20.86
N PRO A 486 -11.96 16.18 21.55
CA PRO A 486 -13.29 16.74 21.32
C PRO A 486 -13.47 17.29 19.89
N SER A 487 -12.41 17.84 19.30
CA SER A 487 -12.45 18.35 17.91
C SER A 487 -12.71 17.24 16.91
N TYR A 488 -12.11 16.05 17.11
CA TYR A 488 -12.39 14.87 16.29
C TYR A 488 -13.90 14.56 16.31
N ARG A 489 -14.48 14.46 17.51
CA ARG A 489 -15.89 14.08 17.68
C ARG A 489 -16.84 15.10 17.04
N LEU A 490 -16.52 16.39 17.17
CA LEU A 490 -17.28 17.47 16.53
C LEU A 490 -17.18 17.40 14.99
N CYS A 491 -15.99 17.18 14.44
CA CYS A 491 -15.82 17.03 12.99
C CYS A 491 -16.52 15.78 12.45
N LEU A 492 -16.43 14.66 13.16
CA LEU A 492 -17.17 13.45 12.81
C LEU A 492 -18.68 13.73 12.78
N GLN A 493 -19.23 14.41 13.79
CA GLN A 493 -20.65 14.77 13.86
C GLN A 493 -21.08 15.66 12.68
N MET A 494 -20.29 16.68 12.32
CA MET A 494 -20.54 17.52 11.13
C MET A 494 -20.56 16.67 9.85
N MET A 495 -19.61 15.74 9.71
CA MET A 495 -19.57 14.82 8.55
C MET A 495 -20.75 13.86 8.49
N LYS A 496 -21.27 13.39 9.64
CA LYS A 496 -22.55 12.65 9.68
C LYS A 496 -23.68 13.51 9.13
N GLU A 497 -23.83 14.74 9.60
CA GLU A 497 -24.90 15.65 9.19
C GLU A 497 -24.84 15.96 7.68
N GLU A 498 -23.67 16.29 7.14
CA GLU A 498 -23.47 16.45 5.69
C GLU A 498 -23.76 15.18 4.89
N PHE A 499 -23.42 14.00 5.43
CA PHE A 499 -23.70 12.72 4.78
C PHE A 499 -25.20 12.43 4.74
N ILE A 500 -25.90 12.63 5.85
CA ILE A 500 -27.35 12.42 5.95
C ILE A 500 -28.11 13.39 5.03
N GLN A 501 -27.73 14.67 4.99
CA GLN A 501 -28.32 15.65 4.07
C GLN A 501 -28.11 15.26 2.59
N LYS A 502 -26.90 14.79 2.24
CA LYS A 502 -26.58 14.26 0.90
C LYS A 502 -27.45 13.03 0.57
N LEU A 503 -27.60 12.07 1.48
CA LEU A 503 -28.46 10.89 1.28
C LEU A 503 -29.93 11.26 1.09
N ASN A 504 -30.48 12.08 2.01
CA ASN A 504 -31.87 12.52 1.96
C ASN A 504 -32.21 13.15 0.60
N LYS A 505 -31.33 14.03 0.11
CA LYS A 505 -31.44 14.65 -1.22
C LYS A 505 -31.24 13.67 -2.38
N LYS A 506 -30.27 12.75 -2.30
CA LYS A 506 -29.91 11.81 -3.38
C LYS A 506 -30.99 10.76 -3.62
N TYR A 507 -31.63 10.27 -2.55
CA TYR A 507 -32.57 9.14 -2.58
C TYR A 507 -34.02 9.51 -2.28
N ASN A 508 -34.33 10.80 -2.05
CA ASN A 508 -35.65 11.28 -1.63
C ASN A 508 -36.19 10.51 -0.41
N ARG A 509 -35.32 10.33 0.58
CA ARG A 509 -35.59 9.68 1.88
C ARG A 509 -35.50 10.72 3.00
N ILE A 510 -36.11 10.41 4.14
CA ILE A 510 -35.99 11.19 5.38
C ILE A 510 -35.40 10.29 6.44
N PHE A 511 -34.10 10.42 6.66
CA PHE A 511 -33.44 9.91 7.86
C PHE A 511 -33.42 11.03 8.90
N GLU A 512 -34.13 10.82 10.00
CA GLU A 512 -34.11 11.72 11.16
C GLU A 512 -32.89 11.40 12.03
N TYR A 513 -32.10 12.43 12.35
CA TYR A 513 -31.03 12.36 13.34
C TYR A 513 -31.21 13.55 14.29
N SER A 514 -31.32 13.28 15.59
CA SER A 514 -31.64 14.33 16.57
C SER A 514 -30.46 15.30 16.73
N ASN A 515 -30.72 16.59 16.51
CA ASN A 515 -29.75 17.67 16.75
C ASN A 515 -29.26 17.68 18.20
N SER A 516 -28.09 17.11 18.47
CA SER A 516 -27.22 17.49 19.60
C SER A 516 -26.37 18.72 19.24
N SER A 517 -26.98 19.67 18.54
CA SER A 517 -26.32 20.84 17.95
C SER A 517 -25.74 21.75 19.03
N ILE A 518 -24.44 21.58 19.32
CA ILE A 518 -23.66 22.53 20.10
C ILE A 518 -23.66 23.86 19.33
N ASN A 519 -24.30 24.86 19.91
CA ASN A 519 -24.60 26.13 19.25
C ASN A 519 -23.31 26.86 18.84
N PHE A 520 -22.94 26.76 17.55
CA PHE A 520 -21.65 27.19 16.98
C PHE A 520 -21.29 28.66 17.26
N SER A 521 -22.31 29.50 17.39
CA SER A 521 -22.24 30.93 17.69
C SER A 521 -21.55 31.28 19.03
N ASN A 522 -21.56 30.36 20.00
CA ASN A 522 -21.06 30.63 21.36
C ASN A 522 -19.60 30.25 21.61
N ILE A 523 -19.01 29.36 20.80
CA ILE A 523 -17.61 28.91 20.99
C ILE A 523 -16.63 29.95 20.42
N VAL A 524 -16.91 30.50 19.23
CA VAL A 524 -16.07 31.51 18.57
C VAL A 524 -15.99 32.79 19.42
N ASN A 525 -17.10 33.22 20.01
CA ASN A 525 -17.16 34.43 20.86
C ASN A 525 -16.43 34.26 22.20
N ARG A 526 -16.34 33.05 22.76
CA ARG A 526 -15.61 32.81 24.02
C ARG A 526 -14.08 32.87 23.87
N ARG A 527 -13.52 32.56 22.69
CA ARG A 527 -12.07 32.66 22.45
C ARG A 527 -11.51 34.09 22.43
N ARG A 528 -12.34 35.13 22.31
CA ARG A 528 -11.91 36.54 22.34
C ARG A 528 -11.81 37.17 23.73
N LYS A 529 -12.23 36.48 24.81
CA LYS A 529 -12.18 37.00 26.19
C LYS A 529 -11.84 35.91 27.21
N ARG A 530 -10.55 35.56 27.36
CA ARG A 530 -9.96 35.10 28.63
C ARG A 530 -8.44 35.06 28.58
N ASN A 531 -7.81 36.11 29.12
CA ASN A 531 -6.44 36.05 29.62
C ASN A 531 -6.43 35.35 30.99
N PHE A 532 -5.34 34.61 31.27
CA PHE A 532 -4.89 34.14 32.59
C PHE A 532 -5.93 33.80 33.67
N LEU A 533 -6.25 32.51 33.84
CA LEU A 533 -6.61 31.89 35.12
C LEU A 533 -6.09 30.43 35.15
N PRO A 534 -5.75 29.87 36.34
CA PRO A 534 -5.09 28.56 36.49
C PRO A 534 -6.01 27.37 36.13
N PRO A 535 -5.46 26.15 35.93
CA PRO A 535 -6.22 25.01 35.45
C PRO A 535 -7.30 24.58 36.46
N ALA A 536 -8.56 24.89 36.14
CA ALA A 536 -9.70 24.38 36.86
C ALA A 536 -9.82 22.86 36.63
N ARG A 537 -9.94 22.10 37.73
CA ARG A 537 -10.29 20.68 37.68
C ARG A 537 -11.59 20.51 36.89
N THR A 538 -11.53 19.77 35.78
CA THR A 538 -12.70 19.45 34.97
C THR A 538 -13.36 18.21 35.53
N THR A 539 -14.49 18.41 36.22
CA THR A 539 -15.41 17.33 36.57
C THR A 539 -16.05 16.75 35.30
N VAL A 540 -16.22 15.43 35.30
CA VAL A 540 -16.90 14.67 34.24
C VAL A 540 -18.38 15.03 34.23
N GLU A 541 -18.93 15.34 33.05
CA GLU A 541 -20.32 15.05 32.61
C GLU A 541 -20.64 15.77 31.28
N THR A 542 -20.89 15.02 30.20
CA THR A 542 -21.99 15.20 29.21
C THR A 542 -21.77 14.36 27.94
N ASN A 543 -22.81 13.58 27.61
CA ASN A 543 -22.88 12.52 26.59
C ASN A 543 -22.52 13.01 25.16
N THR A 544 -21.75 12.23 24.37
CA THR A 544 -22.20 11.40 23.22
C THR A 544 -20.93 10.83 22.49
N ASP A 545 -20.86 9.69 21.77
CA ASP A 545 -21.82 8.61 21.41
C ASP A 545 -21.19 7.17 21.54
N TYR A 546 -20.06 6.97 22.24
CA TYR A 546 -19.48 5.62 22.50
C TYR A 546 -19.28 5.43 24.01
N PRO A 547 -19.77 4.35 24.65
CA PRO A 547 -19.68 4.21 26.09
C PRO A 547 -18.25 3.93 26.56
N PHE A 548 -17.67 4.95 27.18
CA PHE A 548 -16.67 4.76 28.23
C PHE A 548 -17.39 4.38 29.52
N ASN A 549 -17.53 3.07 29.78
CA ASN A 549 -17.84 2.53 31.11
C ASN A 549 -17.37 1.08 31.19
N VAL A 550 -16.16 0.89 31.69
CA VAL A 550 -15.74 -0.33 32.40
C VAL A 550 -14.89 0.15 33.57
N GLU A 551 -15.39 -0.04 34.79
CA GLU A 551 -14.59 0.00 36.03
C GLU A 551 -13.67 -1.23 36.09
#